data_AF-A0A2J6WSC1-F1
#
_entry.id   AF-A0A2J6WSC1-F1
#
_cell.length_a   1.000
_cell.length_b   1.000
_cell.length_c   1.000
_cell.angle_alpha   90.00
_cell.angle_beta   90.00
_cell.angle_gamma   90.00
#
_symmetry.space_group_name_H-M   'P 1'
#
loop_
_entity.id
_entity.type
_entity.pdbx_description
1 polymer ?
#
loop_
_entity_poly.entity_id
_entity_poly.type
_entity_poly.pdbx_seq_one_letter_code
_entity_poly.pdbx_strand_id
1 'polypeptide(L)'
;MRKSLILLIILIILSPLGILLVWNYGSAYAEWDHIGSWYPQHFWNLAPLQDYNVNGWDSPLMSSLGYIISAIVGVTLIIIVNYGLMRLLKHG
;
A
#
# COMPACT_ATOMS: atom_id res chain seq x y z
N MET A 1 -15.29 18.16 -0.09
CA MET A 1 -14.58 17.43 0.98
C MET A 1 -15.25 16.12 1.37
N ARG A 2 -16.52 16.10 1.85
CA ARG A 2 -17.20 14.84 2.26
C ARG A 2 -17.21 13.75 1.18
N LYS A 3 -17.53 14.09 -0.07
CA LYS A 3 -17.53 13.15 -1.21
C LYS A 3 -16.15 12.53 -1.48
N SER A 4 -15.09 13.34 -1.39
CA SER A 4 -13.71 12.88 -1.62
C SER A 4 -13.24 11.90 -0.55
N LEU A 5 -13.61 12.12 0.72
CA LEU A 5 -13.31 11.19 1.81
C LEU A 5 -14.05 9.86 1.64
N ILE A 6 -15.31 9.89 1.21
CA ILE A 6 -16.08 8.69 0.91
C ILE A 6 -15.42 7.89 -0.23
N LEU A 7 -15.01 8.57 -1.30
CA LEU A 7 -14.29 7.92 -2.41
C LEU A 7 -12.96 7.30 -1.94
N LEU A 8 -12.20 7.98 -1.08
CA LEU A 8 -10.97 7.43 -0.51
C LEU A 8 -11.23 6.17 0.31
N ILE A 9 -12.26 6.15 1.15
CA ILE A 9 -12.65 4.97 1.92
C ILE A 9 -13.01 3.81 0.98
N ILE A 10 -13.79 4.08 -0.08
CA ILE A 10 -14.14 3.07 -1.08
C ILE A 10 -12.87 2.50 -1.73
N LEU A 11 -11.92 3.36 -2.14
CA LEU A 11 -10.68 2.92 -2.76
C LEU A 11 -9.80 2.10 -1.80
N ILE A 12 -9.73 2.48 -0.52
CA ILE A 12 -9.03 1.69 0.51
C ILE A 12 -9.63 0.28 0.61
N ILE A 13 -10.96 0.17 0.69
CA ILE A 13 -11.66 -1.12 0.81
C ILE A 13 -11.53 -1.96 -0.47
N LEU A 14 -11.48 -1.34 -1.64
CA LEU A 14 -11.33 -2.04 -2.92
C LEU A 14 -9.87 -2.43 -3.21
N SER A 15 -8.89 -1.83 -2.52
CA SER A 15 -7.46 -2.08 -2.78
C SER A 15 -7.02 -3.55 -2.74
N PRO A 16 -7.51 -4.43 -1.84
CA PRO A 16 -7.10 -5.84 -1.83
C PRO A 16 -7.87 -6.71 -2.83
N LEU A 17 -8.73 -6.15 -3.70
CA LEU A 17 -9.45 -6.96 -4.69
C LEU A 17 -8.50 -7.77 -5.58
N GLY A 18 -7.32 -7.22 -5.91
CA GLY A 18 -6.30 -7.95 -6.66
C GLY A 18 -5.82 -9.22 -5.96
N ILE A 19 -5.61 -9.14 -4.64
CA ILE A 19 -5.23 -10.30 -3.80
C ILE A 19 -6.33 -11.36 -3.88
N LEU A 20 -7.59 -10.97 -3.69
CA LEU A 20 -8.70 -11.92 -3.67
C LEU A 20 -8.94 -12.58 -5.03
N LEU A 21 -8.76 -11.84 -6.12
CA LEU A 21 -8.99 -12.31 -7.49
C LEU A 21 -7.84 -13.18 -8.03
N VAL A 22 -6.61 -12.88 -7.61
CA VAL A 22 -5.39 -13.39 -8.26
C VAL A 22 -4.54 -14.23 -7.30
N TRP A 23 -5.01 -14.52 -6.08
CA TRP A 23 -4.27 -15.26 -5.04
C TRP A 23 -3.55 -16.52 -5.53
N ASN A 24 -4.18 -17.27 -6.44
CA ASN A 24 -3.66 -18.55 -6.93
C ASN A 24 -2.76 -18.44 -8.17
N TYR A 25 -2.52 -17.24 -8.71
CA TYR A 25 -1.79 -17.03 -9.97
C TYR A 25 -0.31 -16.67 -9.77
N GLY A 26 0.21 -16.76 -8.54
CA GLY A 26 1.61 -16.46 -8.21
C GLY A 26 1.83 -15.03 -7.73
N SER A 27 3.07 -14.68 -7.39
CA SER A 27 3.40 -13.33 -6.91
C SER A 27 3.20 -12.30 -8.01
N ALA A 28 2.62 -11.16 -7.66
CA ALA A 28 2.41 -10.04 -8.58
C ALA A 28 3.72 -9.50 -9.19
N TYR A 29 4.86 -9.87 -8.59
CA TYR A 29 6.19 -9.45 -9.02
C TYR A 29 7.04 -10.58 -9.61
N ALA A 30 6.51 -11.80 -9.80
CA ALA A 30 7.28 -12.94 -10.33
C ALA A 30 7.97 -12.63 -11.67
N GLU A 31 7.33 -11.83 -12.52
CA GLU A 31 7.88 -11.45 -13.83
C GLU A 31 9.16 -10.60 -13.72
N TRP A 32 9.34 -9.90 -12.60
CA TRP A 32 10.51 -9.05 -12.36
C TRP A 32 11.73 -9.86 -11.90
N ASP A 33 11.52 -11.07 -11.37
CA ASP A 33 12.60 -11.97 -10.96
C ASP A 33 13.47 -12.40 -12.16
N HIS A 34 12.92 -12.35 -13.37
CA HIS A 34 13.59 -12.76 -14.60
C HIS A 34 14.52 -11.69 -15.19
N ILE A 35 14.39 -10.44 -14.73
CA ILE A 35 15.09 -9.27 -15.29
C ILE A 35 16.46 -9.06 -14.59
N GLY A 36 16.81 -9.95 -13.64
CA GLY A 36 18.13 -10.02 -13.02
C GLY A 36 18.43 -8.88 -12.05
N SER A 37 19.72 -8.61 -11.83
CA SER A 37 20.24 -7.70 -10.79
C SER A 37 19.86 -6.21 -10.95
N TRP A 38 19.11 -5.85 -12.00
CA TRP A 38 18.60 -4.49 -12.20
C TRP A 38 17.30 -4.23 -11.40
N TYR A 39 16.67 -5.29 -10.88
CA TYR A 39 15.54 -5.16 -9.96
C TYR A 39 16.01 -4.54 -8.63
N PRO A 40 15.45 -3.40 -8.20
CA PRO A 40 15.92 -2.66 -7.03
C PRO A 40 15.45 -3.30 -5.70
N GLN A 41 15.56 -4.62 -5.59
CA GLN A 41 15.11 -5.44 -4.47
C GLN A 41 15.56 -4.88 -3.10
N HIS A 42 16.77 -4.31 -3.08
CA HIS A 42 17.36 -3.74 -1.87
C HIS A 42 16.63 -2.52 -1.30
N PHE A 43 15.97 -1.72 -2.15
CA PHE A 43 15.19 -0.54 -1.73
C PHE A 43 13.83 -0.94 -1.18
N TRP A 44 13.23 -1.99 -1.75
CA TRP A 44 11.91 -2.49 -1.35
C TRP A 44 11.97 -3.16 0.03
N ASN A 45 13.12 -3.74 0.36
CA ASN A 45 13.35 -4.36 1.66
C ASN A 45 13.37 -3.36 2.83
N LEU A 46 13.52 -2.06 2.57
CA LEU A 46 13.49 -1.00 3.59
C LEU A 46 12.07 -0.55 3.95
N ALA A 47 11.06 -1.04 3.24
CA ALA A 47 9.68 -0.75 3.56
C ALA A 47 9.36 -1.27 4.98
N PRO A 48 8.74 -0.45 5.85
CA PRO A 48 8.32 -0.89 7.18
C PRO A 48 7.39 -2.11 7.16
N LEU A 49 6.74 -2.36 6.02
CA LEU A 49 5.81 -3.46 5.79
C LEU A 49 6.04 -3.99 4.37
N GLN A 50 6.94 -4.96 4.23
CA GLN A 50 7.27 -5.58 2.94
C GLN A 50 6.05 -6.31 2.37
N ASP A 51 5.75 -6.05 1.09
CA ASP A 51 4.58 -6.58 0.37
C ASP A 51 3.25 -6.43 1.12
N TYR A 52 3.18 -5.46 2.03
CA TYR A 52 2.02 -5.23 2.89
C TYR A 52 1.64 -6.46 3.75
N ASN A 53 2.61 -7.35 3.95
CA ASN A 53 2.44 -8.59 4.69
C ASN A 53 2.83 -8.43 6.17
N VAL A 54 2.10 -9.12 7.04
CA VAL A 54 2.38 -9.23 8.47
C VAL A 54 2.81 -10.67 8.73
N ASN A 55 3.90 -10.86 9.47
CA ASN A 55 4.39 -12.21 9.77
C ASN A 55 3.27 -13.07 10.42
N GLY A 56 2.97 -14.21 9.80
CA GLY A 56 1.89 -15.12 10.22
C GLY A 56 0.51 -14.83 9.60
N TRP A 57 0.40 -13.89 8.66
CA TRP A 57 -0.84 -13.56 7.93
C TRP A 57 -0.87 -14.18 6.54
N ASP A 58 -0.74 -15.50 6.48
CA ASP A 58 -0.56 -16.25 5.21
C ASP A 58 -1.88 -16.66 4.52
N SER A 59 -3.02 -16.18 5.02
CA SER A 59 -4.33 -16.45 4.39
C SER A 59 -4.79 -15.25 3.54
N PRO A 60 -5.54 -15.47 2.44
CA PRO A 60 -5.98 -14.39 1.56
C PRO A 60 -6.72 -13.25 2.29
N LEU A 61 -7.53 -13.61 3.30
CA LEU A 61 -8.26 -12.65 4.11
C LEU A 61 -7.33 -11.83 5.00
N MET A 62 -6.35 -12.46 5.65
CA MET A 62 -5.38 -11.77 6.50
C MET A 62 -4.47 -10.86 5.67
N SER A 63 -3.96 -11.33 4.52
CA SER A 63 -3.16 -10.49 3.61
C SER A 63 -3.97 -9.31 3.07
N SER A 64 -5.26 -9.50 2.79
CA SER A 64 -6.16 -8.40 2.39
C SER A 64 -6.31 -7.34 3.49
N LEU A 65 -6.38 -7.76 4.76
CA LEU A 65 -6.39 -6.84 5.90
C LEU A 65 -5.08 -6.08 6.04
N GLY A 66 -3.94 -6.74 5.82
CA GLY A 66 -2.61 -6.09 5.81
C GLY A 66 -2.54 -4.96 4.77
N TYR A 67 -3.08 -5.20 3.58
CA TYR A 67 -3.21 -4.21 2.51
C TYR A 67 -4.08 -3.02 2.91
N ILE A 68 -5.24 -3.26 3.53
CA ILE A 68 -6.14 -2.18 4.00
C ILE A 68 -5.43 -1.34 5.06
N ILE A 69 -4.75 -1.97 6.03
CA ILE A 69 -4.00 -1.26 7.08
C ILE A 69 -2.92 -0.39 6.45
N SER A 70 -2.13 -0.94 5.52
CA SER A 70 -1.12 -0.17 4.78
C SER A 70 -1.73 1.02 4.03
N ALA A 71 -2.84 0.81 3.32
CA ALA A 71 -3.52 1.86 2.58
C ALA A 71 -4.00 3.00 3.51
N ILE A 72 -4.53 2.67 4.69
CA ILE A 72 -4.90 3.66 5.71
C ILE A 72 -3.67 4.46 6.14
N VAL A 73 -2.57 3.79 6.49
CA VAL A 73 -1.32 4.46 6.92
C VAL A 73 -0.78 5.39 5.83
N GLY A 74 -0.72 4.92 4.58
CA GLY A 74 -0.25 5.71 3.45
C GLY A 74 -1.11 6.95 3.20
N VAL A 75 -2.44 6.80 3.17
CA VAL A 75 -3.37 7.92 2.97
C VAL A 75 -3.26 8.93 4.11
N THR A 76 -3.21 8.47 5.36
CA THR A 76 -3.04 9.35 6.53
C THR A 76 -1.73 10.13 6.45
N LEU A 77 -0.61 9.47 6.10
CA LEU A 77 0.69 10.12 5.96
C LEU A 77 0.65 11.22 4.89
N ILE A 78 0.06 10.94 3.72
CA ILE A 78 -0.08 11.92 2.63
C ILE A 78 -0.89 13.14 3.11
N ILE A 79 -2.00 12.92 3.82
CA ILE A 79 -2.82 14.03 4.35
C ILE A 79 -2.02 14.89 5.33
N ILE A 80 -1.28 14.26 6.26
CA ILE A 80 -0.46 14.95 7.26
C ILE A 80 0.63 15.79 6.58
N VAL A 81 1.38 15.19 5.65
CA VAL A 81 2.47 15.87 4.94
C VAL A 81 1.95 17.05 4.13
N ASN A 82 0.87 16.87 3.38
CA ASN A 82 0.26 17.95 2.61
C ASN A 82 -0.21 19.09 3.52
N TYR A 83 -0.89 18.76 4.62
CA TYR A 83 -1.34 19.77 5.57
C TYR A 83 -0.17 20.51 6.24
N GLY A 84 0.87 19.78 6.63
CA GLY A 84 2.10 20.33 7.18
C GLY A 84 2.79 21.29 6.20
N LEU A 85 2.94 20.88 4.94
CA LEU A 85 3.54 21.70 3.89
C LEU A 85 2.72 22.97 3.63
N MET A 86 1.41 22.84 3.48
CA MET A 86 0.52 24.00 3.32
C MET A 86 0.62 24.97 4.50
N ARG A 87 0.74 24.45 5.74
CA ARG A 87 0.91 25.28 6.93
C ARG A 87 2.25 26.02 6.92
N LEU A 88 3.33 25.35 6.53
CA LEU A 88 4.65 25.97 6.41
C LEU A 88 4.65 27.08 5.35
N LEU A 89 4.11 26.82 4.17
CA LEU A 89 4.03 27.80 3.07
C LEU A 89 3.16 29.01 3.39
N LYS A 90 2.11 28.84 4.21
CA LYS A 90 1.22 29.94 4.62
C LYS A 90 1.81 30.83 5.72
N HIS A 91 2.79 30.34 6.47
CA HIS A 91 3.45 31.06 7.56
C HIS A 91 4.91 31.44 7.25
N GLY A 92 5.40 31.17 6.04
CA GLY A 92 6.70 31.58 5.53
C GLY A 92 6.62 32.76 4.57
#